data_AF-A0A962FJT1-F1
#
_entry.id   AF-A0A962FJT1-F1
#
_cell.length_a   1.000
_cell.length_b   1.000
_cell.length_c   1.000
_cell.angle_alpha   90.00
_cell.angle_beta   90.00
_cell.angle_gamma   90.00
#
_symmetry.space_group_name_H-M   'P 1'
#
loop_
_entity.id
_entity.type
_entity.pdbx_description
1 polymer ?
#
loop_
_entity_poly.entity_id
_entity_poly.type
_entity_poly.pdbx_seq_one_letter_code
_entity_poly.pdbx_strand_id
1 'polypeptide(L)'
;MHLVNISTSKVGAQIIGANERVRIGVCGIRGRGSSHIDGYMTQDNVEVTTLIDVDETQFAARQRQIRDKTGREATNTVNDIRRALEDKDL
;
A
#
# COMPACT_ATOMS: atom_id res chain seq x y z
N MET A 1 31.60 8.57 6.17
CA MET A 1 31.36 9.74 7.03
C MET A 1 30.18 10.49 6.43
N HIS A 2 29.04 10.43 7.12
CA HIS A 2 27.76 11.14 6.94
C HIS A 2 27.49 11.92 5.64
N LEU A 3 26.45 11.47 4.91
CA LEU A 3 25.59 12.37 4.13
C LEU A 3 24.13 12.02 4.43
N VAL A 4 23.46 12.96 5.10
CA VAL A 4 22.00 13.02 5.21
C VAL A 4 21.48 13.62 3.91
N ASN A 5 20.53 12.95 3.25
CA ASN A 5 19.72 13.55 2.18
C ASN A 5 18.29 13.71 2.70
N ILE A 6 17.87 14.96 2.86
CA ILE A 6 16.47 15.32 3.06
C ILE A 6 15.89 15.61 1.68
N SER A 7 15.05 14.71 1.18
CA SER A 7 14.27 14.93 -0.05
C SER A 7 12.80 15.07 0.33
N THR A 8 12.31 16.30 0.33
CA THR A 8 10.87 16.57 0.31
C THR A 8 10.33 16.19 -1.06
N SER A 9 9.50 15.14 -1.15
CA SER A 9 8.83 14.75 -2.39
C SER A 9 7.37 15.17 -2.34
N LYS A 10 7.02 16.16 -3.17
CA LYS A 10 5.66 16.61 -3.48
C LYS A 10 5.29 16.01 -4.84
N VAL A 11 4.34 15.08 -4.90
CA VAL A 11 3.72 14.57 -6.14
C VAL A 11 2.31 14.16 -5.75
N GLY A 12 1.20 14.59 -6.33
CA GLY A 12 0.92 15.35 -7.54
C GLY A 12 -0.44 14.83 -8.02
N ALA A 13 -1.49 15.63 -7.93
CA ALA A 13 -2.83 15.24 -8.39
C ALA A 13 -2.76 14.95 -9.90
N GLN A 14 -2.77 13.66 -10.29
CA GLN A 14 -2.95 13.21 -11.66
C GLN A 14 -4.42 12.82 -11.88
N ILE A 15 -4.85 12.98 -13.12
CA ILE A 15 -6.18 13.40 -13.55
C ILE A 15 -7.18 12.24 -13.48
N ILE A 16 -8.33 12.49 -12.85
CA ILE A 16 -9.49 11.58 -12.77
C ILE A 16 -10.06 11.39 -14.18
N GLY A 17 -9.75 10.27 -14.85
CA GLY A 17 -10.25 10.00 -16.20
C GLY A 17 -10.25 8.51 -16.54
N ALA A 18 -11.42 7.87 -16.38
CA ALA A 18 -11.88 6.63 -17.01
C ALA A 18 -10.80 5.60 -17.38
N ASN A 19 -10.74 4.51 -16.59
CA ASN A 19 -9.93 3.27 -16.76
C ASN A 19 -8.62 3.18 -15.97
N GLU A 20 -8.28 4.17 -15.15
CA GLU A 20 -7.16 4.09 -14.21
C GLU A 20 -7.59 3.44 -12.89
N ARG A 21 -7.06 2.25 -12.60
CA ARG A 21 -7.17 1.65 -11.26
C ARG A 21 -6.23 2.38 -10.32
N VAL A 22 -6.78 2.88 -9.22
CA VAL A 22 -6.00 3.54 -8.18
C VAL A 22 -5.26 2.45 -7.39
N ARG A 23 -3.94 2.43 -7.52
CA ARG A 23 -3.07 1.57 -6.73
C ARG A 23 -2.82 2.25 -5.38
N ILE A 24 -2.93 1.48 -4.30
CA ILE A 24 -2.78 2.03 -2.94
C ILE A 24 -1.87 1.13 -2.13
N GLY A 25 -0.85 1.75 -1.52
CA GLY A 25 -0.12 1.16 -0.40
C GLY A 25 -0.76 1.52 0.94
N VAL A 26 -0.93 0.56 1.84
CA VAL A 26 -1.44 0.81 3.20
C VAL A 26 -0.30 0.68 4.21
N CYS A 27 0.03 1.78 4.88
CA CYS A 27 1.01 1.80 5.97
C CYS A 27 0.35 1.69 7.35
N GLY A 28 0.89 0.82 8.19
CA GLY A 28 0.36 0.49 9.50
C GLY A 28 -0.90 -0.36 9.38
N ILE A 29 -0.75 -1.68 9.21
CA ILE A 29 -1.81 -2.61 8.78
C ILE A 29 -2.54 -3.30 9.95
N ARG A 30 -2.37 -2.76 11.16
CA ARG A 30 -3.13 -3.14 12.37
C ARG A 30 -4.46 -2.38 12.45
N GLY A 31 -5.19 -2.55 13.55
CA GLY A 31 -6.31 -1.70 13.98
C GLY A 31 -7.05 -0.98 12.84
N ARG A 32 -6.81 0.32 12.69
CA ARG A 32 -7.42 1.18 11.65
C ARG A 32 -6.95 0.90 10.22
N GLY A 33 -5.69 0.48 10.03
CA GLY A 33 -5.20 0.04 8.72
C GLY A 33 -5.96 -1.16 8.19
N SER A 34 -6.39 -2.09 9.06
CA SER A 34 -7.33 -3.16 8.69
C SER A 34 -8.60 -2.59 8.06
N SER A 35 -9.19 -1.58 8.68
CA SER A 35 -10.42 -0.96 8.19
C SER A 35 -10.21 -0.24 6.86
N HIS A 36 -9.03 0.36 6.64
CA HIS A 36 -8.69 0.95 5.35
C HIS A 36 -8.53 -0.12 4.25
N ILE A 37 -7.81 -1.20 4.54
CA ILE A 37 -7.68 -2.37 3.67
C ILE A 37 -9.06 -2.90 3.29
N ASP A 38 -9.95 -3.11 4.27
CA ASP A 38 -11.31 -3.58 4.04
C ASP A 38 -12.15 -2.60 3.21
N GLY A 39 -12.06 -1.30 3.50
CA GLY A 39 -12.78 -0.27 2.77
C GLY A 39 -12.38 -0.24 1.29
N TYR A 40 -11.08 -0.27 1.01
CA TYR A 40 -10.56 -0.21 -0.37
C TYR A 40 -10.84 -1.47 -1.18
N MET A 41 -10.87 -2.65 -0.56
CA MET A 41 -11.21 -3.90 -1.25
C MET A 41 -12.61 -3.94 -1.83
N THR A 42 -13.53 -3.10 -1.33
CA THR A 42 -14.90 -3.03 -1.83
C THR A 42 -15.07 -2.10 -3.02
N GLN A 43 -14.02 -1.38 -3.42
CA GLN A 43 -14.07 -0.42 -4.50
C GLN A 43 -13.55 -1.06 -5.80
N ASP A 44 -14.37 -1.06 -6.85
CA ASP A 44 -14.07 -1.75 -8.11
C ASP A 44 -12.84 -1.19 -8.85
N ASN A 45 -12.54 0.09 -8.63
CA ASN A 45 -11.44 0.82 -9.28
C ASN A 45 -10.22 0.99 -8.37
N VAL A 46 -10.15 0.28 -7.24
CA VAL A 46 -9.02 0.36 -6.29
C VAL A 46 -8.33 -0.99 -6.19
N GLU A 47 -7.00 -0.94 -6.09
CA GLU A 47 -6.16 -2.10 -5.88
C GLU A 47 -5.18 -1.84 -4.74
N VAL A 48 -5.28 -2.63 -3.67
CA VAL A 48 -4.29 -2.61 -2.60
C VAL A 48 -3.07 -3.40 -3.08
N THR A 49 -2.02 -2.70 -3.45
CA THR A 49 -0.83 -3.26 -4.11
C THR A 49 0.30 -3.53 -3.13
N THR A 50 0.37 -2.77 -2.03
CA THR A 50 1.47 -2.88 -1.06
C THR A 50 0.96 -2.75 0.38
N LEU A 51 1.45 -3.62 1.26
CA LEU A 51 1.29 -3.54 2.71
C LEU A 51 2.61 -3.07 3.32
N ILE A 52 2.54 -2.06 4.18
CA ILE A 52 3.72 -1.45 4.78
C ILE A 52 3.57 -1.50 6.29
N ASP A 53 4.39 -2.26 7.00
CA ASP A 53 4.36 -2.32 8.46
C ASP A 53 5.70 -2.80 9.00
N VAL A 54 6.17 -2.19 10.09
CA VAL A 54 7.44 -2.60 10.73
C VAL A 54 7.35 -4.01 11.32
N ASP A 55 6.15 -4.50 11.62
CA ASP A 55 5.93 -5.85 12.07
C ASP A 55 5.50 -6.78 10.93
N GLU A 56 6.45 -7.56 10.47
CA GLU A 56 6.28 -8.50 9.37
C GLU A 56 5.31 -9.65 9.68
N THR A 57 5.07 -9.94 10.96
CA THR A 57 4.14 -11.03 11.37
C THR A 57 2.71 -10.78 10.91
N GLN A 58 2.37 -9.52 10.62
CA GLN A 58 1.04 -9.13 10.19
C GLN A 58 0.81 -9.38 8.69
N PHE A 59 1.86 -9.49 7.87
CA PHE A 59 1.74 -9.55 6.43
C PHE A 59 0.98 -10.78 5.94
N ALA A 60 1.31 -11.97 6.43
CA ALA A 60 0.69 -13.22 5.98
C ALA A 60 -0.83 -13.23 6.21
N ALA A 61 -1.27 -12.78 7.38
CA ALA A 61 -2.69 -12.70 7.71
C ALA A 61 -3.42 -11.70 6.79
N ARG A 62 -2.80 -10.56 6.47
CA ARG A 62 -3.38 -9.53 5.60
C ARG A 62 -3.40 -9.95 4.13
N GLN A 63 -2.33 -10.51 3.61
CA GLN A 63 -2.31 -11.07 2.25
C GLN A 63 -3.39 -12.14 2.06
N ARG A 64 -3.56 -13.04 3.04
CA ARG A 64 -4.65 -14.01 3.04
C ARG A 64 -6.02 -13.32 3.00
N GLN A 65 -6.25 -12.31 3.83
CA GLN A 65 -7.50 -11.53 3.81
C GLN A 65 -7.75 -10.87 2.45
N ILE A 66 -6.72 -10.30 1.81
CA ILE A 66 -6.81 -9.69 0.48
C ILE A 66 -7.23 -10.73 -0.55
N ARG A 67 -6.53 -11.86 -0.58
CA ARG A 67 -6.81 -12.96 -1.49
C ARG A 67 -8.22 -13.50 -1.30
N ASP A 68 -8.62 -13.79 -0.06
CA ASP A 68 -9.92 -14.39 0.22
C ASP A 68 -11.08 -13.47 -0.19
N LYS A 69 -10.89 -12.14 -0.16
CA LYS A 69 -11.92 -11.15 -0.55
C LYS A 69 -11.90 -10.78 -2.03
N THR A 70 -10.73 -10.69 -2.64
CA THR A 70 -10.56 -10.14 -4.00
C THR A 70 -10.17 -11.18 -5.04
N GLY A 71 -9.77 -12.38 -4.61
CA GLY A 71 -9.21 -13.43 -5.47
C GLY A 71 -7.79 -13.12 -5.97
N ARG A 72 -7.12 -12.08 -5.46
CA ARG A 72 -5.80 -11.64 -5.92
C ARG A 72 -4.69 -12.13 -4.99
N GLU A 73 -3.65 -12.73 -5.56
CA GLU A 73 -2.59 -13.43 -4.81
C GLU A 73 -1.44 -12.52 -4.33
N ALA A 74 -1.16 -11.40 -5.01
CA ALA A 74 0.10 -10.67 -4.83
C ALA A 74 -0.10 -9.24 -4.31
N THR A 75 0.13 -9.04 -3.01
CA THR A 75 0.33 -7.71 -2.42
C THR A 75 1.75 -7.63 -1.90
N ASN A 76 2.53 -6.69 -2.43
CA ASN A 76 3.90 -6.44 -2.01
C ASN A 76 3.92 -6.13 -0.50
N THR A 77 5.00 -6.50 0.18
CA THR A 77 5.16 -6.22 1.60
C THR A 77 6.46 -5.49 1.83
N VAL A 78 6.39 -4.36 2.53
CA VAL A 78 7.55 -3.53 2.82
C VAL A 78 7.59 -3.30 4.32
N ASN A 79 8.70 -3.68 4.95
CA ASN A 79 8.88 -3.52 6.39
C ASN A 79 9.41 -2.13 6.82
N ASP A 80 9.84 -1.31 5.85
CA ASP A 80 10.27 0.07 6.07
C ASP A 80 9.52 1.01 5.14
N ILE A 81 8.76 1.94 5.72
CA ILE A 81 8.02 2.96 4.99
C ILE A 81 8.91 3.79 4.06
N ARG A 82 10.19 4.00 4.39
CA ARG A 82 11.12 4.76 3.55
C ARG A 82 11.31 4.08 2.20
N ARG A 83 11.45 2.75 2.21
CA ARG A 83 11.57 1.93 1.00
C ARG A 83 10.27 1.93 0.19
N ALA A 84 9.13 2.00 0.88
CA ALA A 84 7.84 2.08 0.20
C ALA A 84 7.63 3.43 -0.51
N LEU A 85 8.13 4.52 0.06
CA LEU A 85 8.07 5.86 -0.54
C LEU A 85 9.09 6.07 -1.68
N GLU A 86 10.07 5.17 -1.81
CA GLU A 86 10.99 5.13 -2.95
C GLU A 86 10.38 4.48 -4.19
N ASP A 87 9.32 3.68 -4.00
CA ASP A 87 8.56 3.07 -5.07
C ASP A 87 7.71 4.14 -5.79
N LYS A 88 8.06 4.42 -7.04
CA LYS A 88 7.37 5.41 -7.88
C LYS A 88 6.10 4.85 -8.53
N ASP A 89 5.91 3.54 -8.46
CA ASP A 89 4.76 2.83 -9.02
C ASP A 89 3.68 2.54 -7.96
N LEU A 90 3.90 3.03 -6.73
CA LEU A 90 2.94 3.10 -5.63
C LEU A 90 2.11 4.39 -5.71
#